data_AF-A0A841PXJ6-F1
#
_entry.id   AF-A0A841PXJ6-F1
#
_cell.length_a   1.000
_cell.length_b   1.000
_cell.length_c   1.000
_cell.angle_alpha   90.00
_cell.angle_beta   90.00
_cell.angle_gamma   90.00
#
_symmetry.space_group_name_H-M   'P 1'
#
loop_
_entity.id
_entity.type
_entity.pdbx_description
1 polymer ?
#
loop_
_entity_poly.entity_id
_entity_poly.type
_entity_poly.pdbx_seq_one_letter_code
_entity_poly.pdbx_strand_id
1 'polypeptide(L)'
;MNAKKFLCCFTVFLLMMIIPLSTFDNVDKSEAFSGRTLQQGSTGDDVIELQSRLQYLGFYNGKIDGVFGWGTYWATRNFQYEFGMKIDGLVGKETQERLKRASKFDKQFVHQQIRSGKDFTYYGGVPKEQQVKQNKQQGGGGGGTAAPQQQGTNANQNQENTQANQGGNQAPPQPTSVNVPSGYSQNDIQLMANAVYGEARGEPYVGQVAVAAVILNRVESPTFPNTVSGVIFEPRAFTAVADGQIWLTPNEQAKKAVLDAINGWDPSGNAIYYFNPDTATSGWIWSRPQIKKIGQHIFCK
;
A
#
# COMPACT_ATOMS: atom_id res chain seq x y z
N MET A 1 -83.34 -52.19 -10.03
CA MET A 1 -82.51 -51.19 -10.76
C MET A 1 -81.07 -51.29 -10.29
N ASN A 2 -80.17 -51.58 -11.24
CA ASN A 2 -78.74 -51.22 -11.35
C ASN A 2 -77.80 -51.54 -10.16
N ALA A 3 -76.88 -52.51 -10.24
CA ALA A 3 -75.73 -52.65 -11.15
C ALA A 3 -74.77 -51.44 -11.12
N LYS A 4 -73.57 -51.60 -10.53
CA LYS A 4 -72.27 -51.54 -11.26
C LYS A 4 -71.07 -51.66 -10.30
N LYS A 5 -70.24 -52.67 -10.59
CA LYS A 5 -68.82 -52.77 -10.25
C LYS A 5 -68.05 -51.57 -10.81
N PHE A 6 -66.97 -51.11 -10.17
CA PHE A 6 -65.72 -50.80 -10.89
C PHE A 6 -64.49 -50.86 -9.97
N LEU A 7 -63.59 -51.74 -10.39
CA LEU A 7 -62.23 -51.94 -9.95
C LEU A 7 -61.33 -51.13 -10.91
N CYS A 8 -60.42 -50.30 -10.41
CA CYS A 8 -59.19 -49.86 -11.09
C CYS A 8 -58.26 -49.26 -10.03
N CYS A 9 -57.13 -49.87 -9.65
CA CYS A 9 -55.86 -50.05 -10.39
C CYS A 9 -55.07 -48.75 -10.58
N PHE A 10 -53.76 -48.84 -10.27
CA PHE A 10 -52.65 -47.91 -10.51
C PHE A 10 -52.58 -46.71 -9.54
N THR A 11 -51.49 -46.38 -8.83
CA THR A 11 -50.07 -46.81 -8.89
C THR A 11 -49.27 -46.12 -7.78
N VAL A 12 -48.19 -46.78 -7.35
CA VAL A 12 -46.88 -46.17 -6.99
C VAL A 12 -46.74 -45.50 -5.61
N PHE A 13 -46.23 -46.30 -4.66
CA PHE A 13 -44.92 -46.09 -4.03
C PHE A 13 -44.28 -44.69 -4.22
N LEU A 14 -44.39 -43.79 -3.24
CA LEU A 14 -43.26 -42.93 -2.93
C LEU A 14 -43.33 -42.45 -1.49
N LEU A 15 -42.55 -43.12 -0.65
CA LEU A 15 -42.02 -42.61 0.60
C LEU A 15 -41.45 -41.21 0.31
N MET A 16 -42.19 -40.15 0.64
CA MET A 16 -41.70 -38.78 0.51
C MET A 16 -40.74 -38.53 1.67
N MET A 17 -39.54 -39.10 1.49
CA MET A 17 -38.35 -38.83 2.26
C MET A 17 -38.18 -37.31 2.24
N ILE A 18 -38.30 -36.70 3.41
CA ILE A 18 -37.90 -35.31 3.63
C ILE A 18 -36.40 -35.30 3.33
N ILE A 19 -36.04 -34.92 2.11
CA ILE A 19 -34.68 -34.58 1.76
C ILE A 19 -34.48 -33.21 2.42
N PRO A 20 -33.71 -33.08 3.52
CA PRO A 20 -33.23 -31.75 3.86
C PRO A 20 -32.46 -31.27 2.63
N LEU A 21 -32.95 -30.18 2.04
CA LEU A 21 -32.22 -29.44 1.03
C LEU A 21 -30.99 -28.89 1.75
N SER A 22 -29.94 -29.70 1.82
CA SER A 22 -28.61 -29.27 2.21
C SER A 22 -28.20 -28.25 1.16
N THR A 23 -28.38 -26.97 1.49
CA THR A 23 -27.66 -25.91 0.80
C THR A 23 -26.19 -26.26 0.94
N PHE A 24 -25.57 -26.65 -0.17
CA PHE A 24 -24.12 -26.69 -0.26
C PHE A 24 -23.66 -25.23 -0.21
N ASP A 25 -23.50 -24.68 0.99
CA ASP A 25 -22.62 -23.55 1.22
C ASP A 25 -21.16 -24.06 1.13
N ASN A 26 -20.78 -24.57 -0.05
CA ASN A 26 -19.38 -24.56 -0.46
C ASN A 26 -19.09 -23.15 -0.97
N VAL A 27 -19.13 -22.18 -0.06
CA VAL A 27 -18.31 -20.99 -0.23
C VAL A 27 -16.90 -21.50 -0.08
N ASP A 28 -16.19 -21.68 -1.19
CA ASP A 28 -14.75 -21.91 -1.21
C ASP A 28 -14.10 -20.83 -0.34
N LYS A 29 -13.87 -21.15 0.93
CA LYS A 29 -12.90 -20.44 1.75
C LYS A 29 -11.56 -20.79 1.13
N SER A 30 -11.16 -20.03 0.10
CA SER A 30 -9.76 -20.02 -0.30
C SER A 30 -9.01 -19.60 0.95
N GLU A 31 -8.38 -20.56 1.64
CA GLU A 31 -7.69 -20.25 2.88
C GLU A 31 -6.64 -19.18 2.58
N ALA A 32 -6.76 -18.05 3.27
CA ALA A 32 -5.87 -16.92 3.12
C ALA A 32 -4.49 -17.31 3.65
N PHE A 33 -3.48 -17.22 2.78
CA PHE A 33 -2.15 -17.84 2.91
C PHE A 33 -2.18 -19.36 3.08
N SER A 34 -1.24 -20.06 2.44
CA SER A 34 -1.04 -21.52 2.61
C SER A 34 -0.48 -21.93 3.99
N GLY A 35 -0.22 -20.97 4.88
CA GLY A 35 0.34 -21.20 6.23
C GLY A 35 1.86 -21.29 6.29
N ARG A 36 2.57 -21.29 5.16
CA ARG A 36 4.04 -21.21 5.15
C ARG A 36 4.53 -19.82 5.56
N THR A 37 5.71 -19.74 6.17
CA THR A 37 6.38 -18.46 6.42
C THR A 37 6.90 -17.89 5.10
N LEU A 38 6.61 -16.62 4.82
CA LEU A 38 7.20 -15.92 3.68
C LEU A 38 8.36 -15.03 4.14
N GLN A 39 9.38 -14.95 3.29
CA GLN A 39 10.56 -14.13 3.48
C GLN A 39 11.09 -13.68 2.12
N GLN A 40 12.07 -12.77 2.12
CA GLN A 40 12.76 -12.37 0.89
C GLN A 40 13.23 -13.59 0.09
N GLY A 41 12.96 -13.58 -1.21
CA GLY A 41 13.22 -14.70 -2.13
C GLY A 41 12.05 -15.68 -2.29
N SER A 42 11.02 -15.60 -1.43
CA SER A 42 9.79 -16.36 -1.62
C SER A 42 9.07 -15.93 -2.90
N THR A 43 8.40 -16.86 -3.57
CA THR A 43 7.58 -16.57 -4.76
C THR A 43 6.23 -17.28 -4.72
N GLY A 44 5.28 -16.87 -5.57
CA GLY A 44 4.01 -17.55 -5.82
C GLY A 44 2.78 -16.88 -5.21
N ASP A 45 1.65 -17.60 -5.19
CA ASP A 45 0.32 -17.08 -4.81
C ASP A 45 0.29 -16.42 -3.43
N ASP A 46 0.97 -16.96 -2.43
CA ASP A 46 1.01 -16.35 -1.09
C ASP A 46 1.70 -14.98 -1.10
N VAL A 47 2.66 -14.78 -1.99
CA VAL A 47 3.35 -13.49 -2.15
C VAL A 47 2.46 -12.50 -2.89
N ILE A 48 1.67 -12.97 -3.87
CA ILE A 48 0.63 -12.16 -4.52
C ILE A 48 -0.37 -11.66 -3.48
N GLU A 49 -0.83 -12.56 -2.60
CA GLU A 49 -1.74 -12.22 -1.51
C GLU A 49 -1.08 -11.21 -0.54
N LEU A 50 0.17 -11.45 -0.13
CA LEU A 50 0.94 -10.53 0.73
C LEU A 50 1.01 -9.13 0.12
N GLN A 51 1.50 -9.02 -1.12
CA GLN A 51 1.66 -7.74 -1.83
C GLN A 51 0.32 -7.03 -1.98
N SER A 52 -0.75 -7.76 -2.31
CA SER A 52 -2.10 -7.21 -2.42
C SER A 52 -2.59 -6.64 -1.08
N ARG A 53 -2.43 -7.39 0.01
CA ARG A 53 -2.86 -6.95 1.35
C ARG A 53 -2.04 -5.76 1.85
N LEU A 54 -0.73 -5.76 1.60
CA LEU A 54 0.13 -4.63 1.94
C LEU A 54 -0.23 -3.38 1.11
N GLN A 55 -0.57 -3.55 -0.17
CA GLN A 55 -1.03 -2.44 -1.01
C GLN A 55 -2.40 -1.91 -0.57
N TYR A 56 -3.34 -2.80 -0.23
CA TYR A 56 -4.64 -2.43 0.35
C TYR A 56 -4.50 -1.54 1.59
N LEU A 57 -3.47 -1.82 2.39
CA LEU A 57 -3.16 -1.09 3.61
C LEU A 57 -2.24 0.12 3.39
N GLY A 58 -1.79 0.36 2.16
CA GLY A 58 -0.91 1.48 1.81
C GLY A 58 0.57 1.28 2.15
N PHE A 59 1.01 0.07 2.54
CA PHE A 59 2.42 -0.22 2.84
C PHE A 59 3.24 -0.60 1.60
N TYR A 60 2.58 -1.00 0.51
CA TYR A 60 3.24 -1.45 -0.71
C TYR A 60 2.67 -0.73 -1.93
N ASN A 61 3.54 -0.20 -2.78
CA ASN A 61 3.19 0.50 -4.02
C ASN A 61 3.87 -0.12 -5.25
N GLY A 62 4.60 -1.22 -5.07
CA GLY A 62 5.19 -1.98 -6.16
C GLY A 62 4.17 -2.83 -6.91
N LYS A 63 4.63 -3.52 -7.95
CA LYS A 63 3.81 -4.45 -8.72
C LYS A 63 3.43 -5.66 -7.87
N ILE A 64 2.20 -6.14 -8.03
CA ILE A 64 1.77 -7.44 -7.51
C ILE A 64 2.22 -8.51 -8.51
N ASP A 65 3.45 -8.99 -8.34
CA ASP A 65 4.13 -9.92 -9.25
C ASP A 65 4.37 -11.31 -8.64
N GLY A 66 4.06 -11.48 -7.36
CA GLY A 66 4.30 -12.73 -6.64
C GLY A 66 5.77 -12.99 -6.35
N VAL A 67 6.64 -11.97 -6.37
CA VAL A 67 8.06 -12.08 -6.01
C VAL A 67 8.34 -11.28 -4.74
N PHE A 68 8.83 -11.95 -3.70
CA PHE A 68 9.17 -11.31 -2.43
C PHE A 68 10.57 -10.70 -2.54
N GLY A 69 10.66 -9.58 -3.27
CA GLY A 69 11.86 -8.77 -3.38
C GLY A 69 12.02 -7.79 -2.22
N TRP A 70 13.00 -6.88 -2.35
CA TRP A 70 13.29 -5.85 -1.35
C TRP A 70 12.11 -4.91 -1.09
N GLY A 71 11.34 -4.54 -2.12
CA GLY A 71 10.13 -3.72 -1.93
C GLY A 71 9.10 -4.39 -1.01
N THR A 72 8.82 -5.67 -1.23
CA THR A 72 7.92 -6.48 -0.38
C THR A 72 8.47 -6.65 1.03
N TYR A 73 9.79 -6.82 1.17
CA TYR A 73 10.47 -6.89 2.46
C TYR A 73 10.29 -5.62 3.29
N TRP A 74 10.55 -4.47 2.70
CA TRP A 74 10.40 -3.19 3.40
C TRP A 74 8.93 -2.89 3.71
N ALA A 75 8.02 -3.15 2.78
CA ALA A 75 6.58 -3.03 3.05
C ALA A 75 6.12 -3.93 4.21
N THR A 76 6.65 -5.15 4.30
CA THR A 76 6.38 -6.07 5.41
C THR A 76 6.89 -5.50 6.73
N ARG A 77 8.13 -4.98 6.77
CA ARG A 77 8.68 -4.36 7.98
C ARG A 77 7.93 -3.11 8.40
N ASN A 78 7.51 -2.27 7.45
CA ASN A 78 6.66 -1.11 7.72
C ASN A 78 5.34 -1.53 8.38
N PHE A 79 4.70 -2.56 7.82
CA PHE A 79 3.49 -3.13 8.39
C PHE A 79 3.72 -3.70 9.79
N GLN A 80 4.83 -4.42 10.01
CA GLN A 80 5.18 -4.93 11.33
C GLN A 80 5.37 -3.82 12.36
N TYR A 81 6.07 -2.75 11.99
CA TYR A 81 6.26 -1.57 12.83
C TYR A 81 4.93 -0.93 13.21
N GLU A 82 4.07 -0.61 12.24
CA GLU A 82 2.80 0.08 12.47
C GLU A 82 1.86 -0.70 13.40
N PHE A 83 1.88 -2.02 13.32
CA PHE A 83 1.04 -2.88 14.14
C PHE A 83 1.72 -3.37 15.43
N GLY A 84 2.87 -2.79 15.80
CA GLY A 84 3.58 -3.08 17.05
C GLY A 84 4.12 -4.51 17.15
N MET A 85 4.43 -5.13 16.01
CA MET A 85 4.96 -6.49 15.92
C MET A 85 6.49 -6.48 15.86
N LYS A 86 7.10 -7.66 15.99
CA LYS A 86 8.54 -7.83 15.74
C LYS A 86 8.87 -7.48 14.28
N ILE A 87 9.83 -6.57 14.08
CA ILE A 87 10.17 -5.98 12.76
C ILE A 87 11.28 -6.78 12.06
N ASP A 88 11.09 -8.08 11.88
CA ASP A 88 12.07 -9.00 11.29
C ASP A 88 11.92 -9.22 9.77
N GLY A 89 10.86 -8.70 9.17
CA GLY A 89 10.55 -8.88 7.74
C GLY A 89 10.06 -10.27 7.39
N LEU A 90 9.76 -11.11 8.39
CA LEU A 90 9.20 -12.44 8.21
C LEU A 90 7.67 -12.40 8.28
N VAL A 91 7.02 -12.99 7.29
CA VAL A 91 5.57 -13.13 7.25
C VAL A 91 5.18 -14.50 7.80
N GLY A 92 5.41 -14.67 9.10
CA GLY A 92 4.93 -15.82 9.87
C GLY A 92 3.46 -15.69 10.26
N LYS A 93 2.98 -16.64 11.07
CA LYS A 93 1.56 -16.75 11.46
C LYS A 93 0.98 -15.44 12.03
N GLU A 94 1.70 -14.77 12.92
CA GLU A 94 1.26 -13.52 13.54
C GLU A 94 1.05 -12.40 12.50
N THR A 95 2.05 -12.18 11.63
CA THR A 95 1.98 -11.20 10.54
C THR A 95 0.81 -11.52 9.60
N GLN A 96 0.63 -12.80 9.22
CA GLN A 96 -0.46 -13.24 8.34
C GLN A 96 -1.84 -12.99 8.97
N GLU A 97 -2.03 -13.33 10.24
CA GLU A 97 -3.28 -13.08 10.96
C GLU A 97 -3.58 -11.59 11.10
N ARG A 98 -2.55 -10.76 11.31
CA ARG A 98 -2.75 -9.31 11.32
C ARG A 98 -3.15 -8.78 9.95
N LEU A 99 -2.50 -9.22 8.87
CA LEU A 99 -2.83 -8.82 7.49
C LEU A 99 -4.27 -9.20 7.17
N LYS A 100 -4.68 -10.44 7.51
CA LYS A 100 -6.05 -10.93 7.31
C LYS A 100 -7.10 -10.07 8.04
N ARG A 101 -6.81 -9.63 9.26
CA ARG A 101 -7.73 -8.78 10.05
C ARG A 101 -7.79 -7.33 9.55
N ALA A 102 -6.68 -6.80 9.06
CA ALA A 102 -6.58 -5.40 8.67
C ALA A 102 -7.01 -5.13 7.20
N SER A 103 -7.05 -6.16 6.35
CA SER A 103 -7.23 -5.99 4.89
C SER A 103 -8.25 -6.95 4.28
N LYS A 104 -8.78 -6.59 3.12
CA LYS A 104 -9.61 -7.47 2.28
C LYS A 104 -8.80 -7.98 1.08
N PHE A 105 -8.96 -9.24 0.74
CA PHE A 105 -8.30 -9.86 -0.42
C PHE A 105 -9.32 -10.61 -1.28
N ASP A 106 -9.47 -10.17 -2.53
CA ASP A 106 -10.28 -10.84 -3.56
C ASP A 106 -9.34 -11.61 -4.50
N LYS A 107 -9.10 -12.88 -4.13
CA LYS A 107 -8.17 -13.76 -4.87
C LYS A 107 -8.58 -13.89 -6.34
N GLN A 108 -9.86 -14.11 -6.61
CA GLN A 108 -10.34 -14.33 -7.98
C GLN A 108 -10.11 -13.10 -8.85
N PHE A 109 -10.44 -11.91 -8.35
CA PHE A 109 -10.19 -10.65 -9.06
C PHE A 109 -8.70 -10.45 -9.33
N VAL A 110 -7.84 -10.58 -8.31
CA VAL A 110 -6.40 -10.35 -8.45
C VAL A 110 -5.79 -11.28 -9.50
N HIS A 111 -6.05 -12.58 -9.39
CA HIS A 111 -5.54 -13.55 -10.36
C HIS A 111 -6.14 -13.37 -11.76
N GLN A 112 -7.38 -12.91 -11.88
CA GLN A 112 -7.98 -12.60 -13.18
C GLN A 112 -7.24 -11.43 -13.86
N GLN A 113 -6.96 -10.34 -13.14
CA GLN A 113 -6.24 -9.21 -13.72
C GLN A 113 -4.82 -9.58 -14.13
N ILE A 114 -4.10 -10.34 -13.28
CA ILE A 114 -2.74 -10.82 -13.59
C ILE A 114 -2.74 -11.71 -14.84
N ARG A 115 -3.66 -12.68 -14.95
CA ARG A 115 -3.78 -13.54 -16.15
C ARG A 115 -4.15 -12.76 -17.40
N SER A 116 -4.88 -11.66 -17.24
CA SER A 116 -5.26 -10.75 -18.34
C SER A 116 -4.13 -9.78 -18.72
N GLY A 117 -2.94 -9.90 -18.10
CA GLY A 117 -1.79 -9.05 -18.35
C GLY A 117 -1.93 -7.61 -17.87
N LYS A 118 -2.89 -7.32 -16.97
CA LYS A 118 -3.10 -5.99 -16.42
C LYS A 118 -2.24 -5.77 -15.17
N ASP A 119 -1.63 -4.60 -15.11
CA ASP A 119 -0.92 -4.14 -13.91
C ASP A 119 -1.87 -3.34 -13.01
N PHE A 120 -1.76 -3.60 -11.70
CA PHE A 120 -2.43 -2.80 -10.69
C PHE A 120 -1.78 -1.42 -10.58
N THR A 121 -2.59 -0.36 -10.59
CA THR A 121 -2.16 0.98 -10.14
C THR A 121 -2.08 0.99 -8.62
N TYR A 122 -3.13 0.47 -7.98
CA TYR A 122 -3.30 0.38 -6.55
C TYR A 122 -4.40 -0.65 -6.28
N TYR A 123 -4.14 -1.64 -5.43
CA TYR A 123 -5.15 -2.59 -4.98
C TYR A 123 -5.72 -2.17 -3.63
N GLY A 124 -7.06 -2.20 -3.49
CA GLY A 124 -7.77 -1.78 -2.27
C GLY A 124 -8.20 -0.31 -2.26
N GLY A 125 -9.03 0.08 -1.30
CA GLY A 125 -9.41 1.49 -1.04
C GLY A 125 -10.26 2.21 -2.10
N VAL A 126 -10.34 1.72 -3.34
CA VAL A 126 -11.05 2.36 -4.48
C VAL A 126 -11.87 1.33 -5.29
N PRO A 127 -12.86 1.75 -6.11
CA PRO A 127 -13.61 0.85 -6.98
C PRO A 127 -12.71 0.00 -7.90
N LYS A 128 -13.11 -1.25 -8.20
CA LYS A 128 -12.30 -2.24 -8.94
C LYS A 128 -11.81 -1.72 -10.30
N GLU A 129 -12.62 -0.89 -10.94
CA GLU A 129 -12.36 -0.29 -12.25
C GLU A 129 -11.17 0.70 -12.20
N GLN A 130 -10.87 1.26 -11.03
CA GLN A 130 -9.80 2.23 -10.80
C GLN A 130 -8.51 1.56 -10.28
N GLN A 131 -8.58 0.29 -9.89
CA GLN A 131 -7.44 -0.45 -9.31
C GLN A 131 -6.44 -0.95 -10.37
N VAL A 132 -6.83 -0.97 -11.65
CA VAL A 132 -6.02 -1.47 -12.76
C VAL A 132 -5.77 -0.38 -13.80
N LYS A 133 -4.57 -0.37 -14.39
CA LYS A 133 -4.30 0.48 -15.56
C LYS A 133 -5.14 -0.04 -16.73
N GLN A 134 -6.07 0.77 -17.24
CA GLN A 134 -6.68 0.49 -18.54
C GLN A 134 -5.59 0.64 -19.61
N ASN A 135 -5.35 -0.42 -20.39
CA ASN A 135 -4.63 -0.27 -21.63
C ASN A 135 -5.45 0.67 -22.54
N LYS A 136 -4.87 1.82 -22.90
CA LYS A 136 -5.31 2.55 -24.10
C LYS A 136 -5.03 1.64 -25.28
N GLN A 137 -6.00 0.81 -25.62
CA GLN A 137 -6.02 0.18 -26.93
C GLN A 137 -6.31 1.30 -27.94
N GLN A 138 -5.33 1.49 -28.82
CA GLN A 138 -5.35 2.35 -29.99
C GLN A 138 -6.52 1.91 -30.90
N GLY A 139 -7.50 2.80 -31.13
CA GLY A 139 -8.56 2.56 -32.11
C GLY A 139 -9.86 3.34 -31.91
N GLY A 140 -10.00 4.48 -32.61
CA GLY A 140 -11.21 4.85 -33.36
C GLY A 140 -12.46 5.38 -32.64
N GLY A 141 -12.67 6.70 -32.74
CA GLY A 141 -13.89 7.29 -33.34
C GLY A 141 -15.19 7.45 -32.53
N GLY A 142 -15.63 8.71 -32.36
CA GLY A 142 -17.03 9.14 -32.14
C GLY A 142 -17.49 9.11 -30.68
N GLY A 143 -17.90 10.19 -30.01
CA GLY A 143 -18.71 11.33 -30.45
C GLY A 143 -20.17 11.10 -30.01
N GLY A 144 -20.60 11.70 -28.88
CA GLY A 144 -22.00 11.61 -28.45
C GLY A 144 -22.28 12.05 -27.01
N THR A 145 -22.74 13.29 -26.88
CA THR A 145 -23.28 14.01 -25.72
C THR A 145 -24.58 13.41 -25.16
N ALA A 146 -24.77 13.47 -23.82
CA ALA A 146 -25.93 14.11 -23.14
C ALA A 146 -26.26 13.50 -21.75
N ALA A 147 -26.24 14.34 -20.71
CA ALA A 147 -27.08 14.28 -19.50
C ALA A 147 -28.43 15.01 -19.80
N PRO A 148 -29.43 15.23 -18.89
CA PRO A 148 -29.40 15.20 -17.40
C PRO A 148 -30.73 14.83 -16.65
N GLN A 149 -30.73 15.10 -15.33
CA GLN A 149 -31.83 15.39 -14.36
C GLN A 149 -32.13 14.33 -13.28
N GLN A 150 -31.84 14.61 -11.99
CA GLN A 150 -32.61 15.35 -10.94
C GLN A 150 -33.83 14.54 -10.46
N GLN A 151 -34.23 14.40 -9.19
CA GLN A 151 -34.17 15.24 -7.99
C GLN A 151 -34.66 14.39 -6.79
N GLY A 152 -34.30 14.69 -5.54
CA GLY A 152 -34.94 14.03 -4.38
C GLY A 152 -34.29 14.31 -3.03
N THR A 153 -34.52 15.52 -2.51
CA THR A 153 -34.29 15.94 -1.11
C THR A 153 -35.08 15.12 -0.09
N ASN A 154 -34.50 14.84 1.08
CA ASN A 154 -35.14 15.15 2.37
C ASN A 154 -34.15 15.09 3.53
N ALA A 155 -34.36 16.04 4.44
CA ALA A 155 -33.54 16.33 5.61
C ALA A 155 -34.11 15.69 6.88
N ASN A 156 -33.20 15.58 7.86
CA ASN A 156 -33.42 15.80 9.29
C ASN A 156 -34.16 14.71 10.10
N GLN A 157 -33.47 14.12 11.07
CA GLN A 157 -33.64 14.49 12.49
C GLN A 157 -32.73 13.69 13.43
N ASN A 158 -32.17 14.42 14.39
CA ASN A 158 -31.45 13.98 15.58
C ASN A 158 -32.36 13.14 16.52
N GLN A 159 -31.77 12.25 17.33
CA GLN A 159 -31.80 12.42 18.79
C GLN A 159 -30.96 11.38 19.56
N GLU A 160 -30.57 11.81 20.75
CA GLU A 160 -29.53 11.34 21.66
C GLU A 160 -29.90 10.14 22.54
N ASN A 161 -28.86 9.67 23.25
CA ASN A 161 -28.84 9.05 24.59
C ASN A 161 -29.06 7.51 24.59
N THR A 162 -28.28 6.66 25.28
CA THR A 162 -27.67 6.77 26.61
C THR A 162 -26.53 5.74 26.79
N GLN A 163 -25.56 6.07 27.66
CA GLN A 163 -24.51 5.21 28.20
C GLN A 163 -25.01 3.86 28.77
N ALA A 164 -24.30 2.78 28.43
CA ALA A 164 -24.11 1.63 29.31
C ALA A 164 -22.70 1.04 29.09
N ASN A 165 -21.96 0.97 30.20
CA ASN A 165 -20.61 0.45 30.36
C ASN A 165 -20.61 -1.08 30.24
N GLN A 166 -19.69 -1.68 29.46
CA GLN A 166 -19.05 -2.98 29.76
C GLN A 166 -18.02 -3.42 28.69
N GLY A 167 -16.76 -3.53 29.12
CA GLY A 167 -15.83 -4.63 28.79
C GLY A 167 -15.43 -4.95 27.33
N GLY A 168 -14.17 -4.67 27.01
CA GLY A 168 -13.32 -5.60 26.24
C GLY A 168 -13.44 -5.61 24.71
N ASN A 169 -12.39 -5.07 24.07
CA ASN A 169 -11.89 -5.27 22.70
C ASN A 169 -11.73 -3.93 21.97
N GLN A 170 -10.55 -3.33 22.11
CA GLN A 170 -10.15 -2.21 21.27
C GLN A 170 -10.12 -2.69 19.82
N ALA A 171 -10.95 -2.05 18.98
CA ALA A 171 -10.85 -2.14 17.54
C ALA A 171 -9.39 -1.83 17.12
N PRO A 172 -8.87 -2.48 16.07
CA PRO A 172 -7.58 -2.08 15.49
C PRO A 172 -7.59 -0.57 15.26
N PRO A 173 -6.49 0.15 15.55
CA PRO A 173 -6.43 1.59 15.31
C PRO A 173 -6.85 1.84 13.85
N GLN A 174 -7.91 2.63 13.69
CA GLN A 174 -8.34 3.11 12.38
C GLN A 174 -7.21 3.99 11.85
N PRO A 175 -6.78 3.83 10.59
CA PRO A 175 -5.73 4.68 10.03
C PRO A 175 -6.19 6.13 10.09
N THR A 176 -5.58 6.92 10.96
CA THR A 176 -5.85 8.35 11.04
C THR A 176 -5.27 8.99 9.80
N SER A 177 -6.12 9.29 8.82
CA SER A 177 -5.81 10.15 7.68
C SER A 177 -5.67 11.60 8.15
N VAL A 178 -4.57 11.88 8.84
CA VAL A 178 -4.13 13.25 9.10
C VAL A 178 -3.71 13.81 7.75
N ASN A 179 -4.33 14.91 7.32
CA ASN A 179 -4.10 15.63 6.06
C ASN A 179 -2.65 15.54 5.52
N VAL A 180 -2.37 14.51 4.73
CA VAL A 180 -1.07 14.29 4.08
C VAL A 180 -1.13 14.97 2.71
N PRO A 181 -0.08 15.66 2.25
CA PRO A 181 -0.04 16.16 0.89
C PRO A 181 -0.32 15.02 -0.11
N SER A 182 -1.12 15.31 -1.15
CA SER A 182 -1.59 14.32 -2.10
C SER A 182 -0.42 13.55 -2.74
N GLY A 183 -0.29 12.25 -2.44
CA GLY A 183 0.68 11.35 -3.07
C GLY A 183 1.65 10.63 -2.13
N TYR A 184 1.75 11.03 -0.86
CA TYR A 184 2.65 10.39 0.12
C TYR A 184 1.86 9.85 1.32
N SER A 185 2.30 8.73 1.89
CA SER A 185 1.75 8.20 3.14
C SER A 185 2.45 8.81 4.36
N GLN A 186 1.88 8.65 5.55
CA GLN A 186 2.56 9.04 6.80
C GLN A 186 3.87 8.28 7.01
N ASN A 187 3.94 7.04 6.55
CA ASN A 187 5.17 6.25 6.59
C ASN A 187 6.24 6.80 5.65
N ASP A 188 5.86 7.24 4.45
CA ASP A 188 6.80 7.89 3.53
C ASP A 188 7.40 9.14 4.19
N ILE A 189 6.57 9.94 4.86
CA ILE A 189 7.03 11.13 5.58
C ILE A 189 7.97 10.76 6.73
N GLN A 190 7.65 9.72 7.51
CA GLN A 190 8.51 9.25 8.60
C GLN A 190 9.85 8.74 8.10
N LEU A 191 9.86 7.91 7.05
CA LEU A 191 11.08 7.41 6.42
C LEU A 191 11.93 8.56 5.88
N MET A 192 11.33 9.50 5.13
CA MET A 192 12.03 10.67 4.62
C MET A 192 12.61 11.51 5.76
N ALA A 193 11.85 11.73 6.83
CA ALA A 193 12.29 12.57 7.94
C ALA A 193 13.47 11.94 8.68
N ASN A 194 13.46 10.63 8.90
CA ASN A 194 14.58 9.92 9.52
C ASN A 194 15.81 9.88 8.61
N ALA A 195 15.62 9.70 7.29
CA ALA A 195 16.70 9.79 6.31
C ALA A 195 17.31 11.19 6.30
N VAL A 196 16.50 12.25 6.18
CA VAL A 196 16.94 13.65 6.23
C VAL A 196 17.67 13.96 7.53
N TYR A 197 17.19 13.44 8.66
CA TYR A 197 17.87 13.65 9.93
C TYR A 197 19.25 12.97 9.97
N GLY A 198 19.37 11.74 9.48
CA GLY A 198 20.68 11.07 9.41
C GLY A 198 21.69 11.81 8.55
N GLU A 199 21.22 12.38 7.43
CA GLU A 199 22.09 13.02 6.45
C GLU A 199 22.40 14.49 6.78
N ALA A 200 21.45 15.23 7.36
CA ALA A 200 21.52 16.68 7.50
C ALA A 200 21.30 17.17 8.95
N ARG A 201 21.50 16.30 9.95
CA ARG A 201 21.52 16.76 11.35
C ARG A 201 22.65 17.76 11.56
N GLY A 202 22.30 18.92 12.13
CA GLY A 202 23.25 20.01 12.38
C GLY A 202 23.42 20.96 11.19
N GLU A 203 22.88 20.62 10.02
CA GLU A 203 22.85 21.51 8.86
C GLU A 203 21.81 22.63 9.05
N PRO A 204 21.97 23.79 8.38
CA PRO A 204 20.93 24.82 8.34
C PRO A 204 19.62 24.24 7.80
N TYR A 205 18.48 24.80 8.21
CA TYR A 205 17.15 24.28 7.84
C TYR A 205 16.98 24.10 6.33
N VAL A 206 17.46 25.07 5.54
CA VAL A 206 17.45 25.00 4.06
C VAL A 206 18.24 23.79 3.52
N GLY A 207 19.28 23.33 4.22
CA GLY A 207 20.04 22.12 3.86
C GLY A 207 19.25 20.84 4.15
N GLN A 208 18.46 20.81 5.21
CA GLN A 208 17.54 19.68 5.49
C GLN A 208 16.43 19.60 4.43
N VAL A 209 15.85 20.74 4.06
CA VAL A 209 14.88 20.80 2.94
C VAL A 209 15.53 20.36 1.63
N ALA A 210 16.78 20.73 1.38
CA ALA A 210 17.52 20.32 0.18
C ALA A 210 17.72 18.80 0.11
N VAL A 211 18.05 18.11 1.20
CA VAL A 211 18.14 16.64 1.23
C VAL A 211 16.78 15.99 1.02
N ALA A 212 15.72 16.53 1.62
CA ALA A 212 14.36 16.05 1.37
C ALA A 212 13.98 16.18 -0.11
N ALA A 213 14.26 17.33 -0.73
CA ALA A 213 14.04 17.55 -2.16
C ALA A 213 14.83 16.58 -3.04
N VAL A 214 16.08 16.23 -2.69
CA VAL A 214 16.84 15.20 -3.40
C VAL A 214 16.14 13.84 -3.38
N ILE A 215 15.51 13.45 -2.25
CA ILE A 215 14.72 12.20 -2.19
C ILE A 215 13.57 12.27 -3.19
N LEU A 216 12.83 13.37 -3.23
CA LEU A 216 11.70 13.56 -4.15
C LEU A 216 12.17 13.59 -5.62
N ASN A 217 13.26 14.29 -5.92
CA ASN A 217 13.87 14.34 -7.24
C ASN A 217 14.31 12.96 -7.73
N ARG A 218 14.78 12.09 -6.83
CA ARG A 218 15.08 10.69 -7.15
C ARG A 218 13.80 9.91 -7.44
N VAL A 219 12.74 10.07 -6.65
CA VAL A 219 11.44 9.43 -6.91
C VAL A 219 10.88 9.81 -8.28
N GLU A 220 11.08 11.05 -8.72
CA GLU A 220 10.64 11.53 -10.05
C GLU A 220 11.58 11.15 -11.20
N SER A 221 12.84 10.80 -10.91
CA SER A 221 13.84 10.49 -11.92
C SER A 221 13.68 9.07 -12.48
N PRO A 222 13.77 8.87 -13.81
CA PRO A 222 13.72 7.55 -14.42
C PRO A 222 14.94 6.67 -14.08
N THR A 223 16.00 7.24 -13.49
CA THR A 223 17.24 6.50 -13.15
C THR A 223 17.22 5.90 -11.75
N PHE A 224 16.19 6.18 -10.95
CA PHE A 224 16.05 5.70 -9.58
C PHE A 224 14.71 4.99 -9.41
N PRO A 225 14.52 4.25 -8.30
CA PRO A 225 13.22 3.74 -7.94
C PRO A 225 12.17 4.86 -7.83
N ASN A 226 10.97 4.61 -8.33
CA ASN A 226 9.89 5.59 -8.39
C ASN A 226 9.02 5.63 -7.11
N THR A 227 9.61 5.27 -5.96
CA THR A 227 8.91 5.23 -4.67
C THR A 227 9.85 5.71 -3.56
N VAL A 228 9.32 6.38 -2.54
CA VAL A 228 10.12 6.89 -1.41
C VAL A 228 10.90 5.76 -0.74
N SER A 229 10.23 4.65 -0.42
CA SER A 229 10.89 3.46 0.11
C SER A 229 11.98 2.94 -0.82
N GLY A 230 11.74 2.88 -2.13
CA GLY A 230 12.74 2.42 -3.09
C GLY A 230 13.99 3.28 -3.07
N VAL A 231 13.82 4.61 -3.06
CA VAL A 231 14.93 5.57 -3.01
C VAL A 231 15.70 5.47 -1.68
N ILE A 232 15.00 5.44 -0.56
CA ILE A 232 15.63 5.45 0.77
C ILE A 232 16.42 4.16 1.03
N PHE A 233 15.90 3.02 0.59
CA PHE A 233 16.53 1.72 0.82
C PHE A 233 17.47 1.26 -0.29
N GLU A 234 17.78 2.13 -1.27
CA GLU A 234 18.87 1.86 -2.20
C GLU A 234 20.19 1.62 -1.43
N PRO A 235 21.00 0.59 -1.78
CA PRO A 235 22.18 0.23 -1.02
C PRO A 235 23.15 1.40 -0.83
N ARG A 236 23.39 1.77 0.44
CA ARG A 236 24.28 2.86 0.87
C ARG A 236 23.84 4.27 0.43
N ALA A 237 22.56 4.46 0.07
CA ALA A 237 22.04 5.77 -0.30
C ALA A 237 21.87 6.71 0.91
N PHE A 238 21.53 6.16 2.08
CA PHE A 238 21.26 6.91 3.32
C PHE A 238 21.85 6.18 4.53
N THR A 239 22.61 6.90 5.34
CA THR A 239 23.28 6.39 6.57
C THR A 239 22.28 5.89 7.61
N ALA A 240 21.14 6.59 7.77
CA ALA A 240 20.08 6.25 8.71
C ALA A 240 19.52 4.83 8.54
N VAL A 241 19.60 4.25 7.33
CA VAL A 241 19.22 2.86 7.06
C VAL A 241 20.23 1.89 7.68
N ALA A 242 21.52 2.11 7.43
CA ALA A 242 22.60 1.26 7.93
C ALA A 242 22.72 1.34 9.47
N ASP A 243 22.50 2.53 10.02
CA ASP A 243 22.58 2.78 11.47
C ASP A 243 21.30 2.35 12.23
N GLY A 244 20.30 1.81 11.51
CA GLY A 244 19.03 1.37 12.09
C GLY A 244 18.12 2.50 12.60
N GLN A 245 18.47 3.76 12.37
CA GLN A 245 17.74 4.94 12.83
C GLN A 245 16.48 5.24 12.01
N ILE A 246 16.31 4.57 10.86
CA ILE A 246 15.19 4.81 9.95
C ILE A 246 13.81 4.50 10.57
N TRP A 247 13.74 3.75 11.68
CA TRP A 247 12.50 3.34 12.36
C TRP A 247 12.18 4.15 13.63
N LEU A 248 13.00 5.16 13.94
CA LEU A 248 12.80 5.96 15.15
C LEU A 248 11.67 6.99 14.95
N THR A 249 11.23 7.59 16.06
CA THR A 249 10.36 8.76 15.99
C THR A 249 11.11 9.89 15.28
N PRO A 250 10.54 10.48 14.22
CA PRO A 250 11.17 11.56 13.49
C PRO A 250 11.51 12.76 14.35
N ASN A 251 12.66 13.36 14.04
CA ASN A 251 12.94 14.72 14.51
C ASN A 251 11.91 15.69 13.87
N GLU A 252 11.28 16.52 14.69
CA GLU A 252 10.23 17.45 14.25
C GLU A 252 10.72 18.44 13.18
N GLN A 253 11.97 18.91 13.27
CA GLN A 253 12.54 19.82 12.27
C GLN A 253 12.77 19.11 10.93
N ALA A 254 13.29 17.89 10.95
CA ALA A 254 13.48 17.09 9.74
C ALA A 254 12.12 16.73 9.10
N LYS A 255 11.12 16.38 9.90
CA LYS A 255 9.75 16.14 9.43
C LYS A 255 9.15 17.38 8.77
N LYS A 256 9.34 18.56 9.38
CA LYS A 256 8.89 19.81 8.79
C LYS A 256 9.60 20.09 7.46
N ALA A 257 10.92 19.85 7.38
CA ALA A 257 11.69 20.02 6.15
C ALA A 257 11.18 19.11 5.01
N VAL A 258 10.79 17.87 5.33
CA VAL A 258 10.14 16.96 4.38
C VAL A 258 8.82 17.51 3.89
N LEU A 259 7.96 17.98 4.78
CA LEU A 259 6.67 18.56 4.39
C LEU A 259 6.85 19.79 3.49
N ASP A 260 7.81 20.64 3.78
CA ASP A 260 8.13 21.81 2.97
C ASP A 260 8.64 21.43 1.57
N ALA A 261 9.48 20.39 1.46
CA ALA A 261 9.90 19.86 0.17
C ALA A 261 8.74 19.25 -0.62
N ILE A 262 7.86 18.49 0.04
CA ILE A 262 6.65 17.91 -0.58
C ILE A 262 5.70 19.02 -1.08
N ASN A 263 5.64 20.15 -0.37
CA ASN A 263 4.87 21.33 -0.79
C ASN A 263 5.54 22.12 -1.94
N GLY A 264 6.63 21.59 -2.51
CA GLY A 264 7.28 22.12 -3.71
C GLY A 264 8.52 22.98 -3.45
N TRP A 265 9.01 23.08 -2.21
CA TRP A 265 10.23 23.82 -1.95
C TRP A 265 11.49 22.97 -2.23
N ASP A 266 12.11 23.18 -3.40
CA ASP A 266 13.42 22.62 -3.73
C ASP A 266 14.54 23.70 -3.75
N PRO A 267 15.29 23.88 -2.64
CA PRO A 267 16.44 24.78 -2.62
C PRO A 267 17.68 24.21 -3.33
N SER A 268 17.74 22.90 -3.61
CA SER A 268 18.88 22.22 -4.24
C SER A 268 19.03 22.56 -5.73
N GLY A 269 17.92 22.87 -6.42
CA GLY A 269 17.87 23.16 -7.85
C GLY A 269 17.78 21.90 -8.72
N ASN A 270 16.85 21.00 -8.37
CA ASN A 270 16.65 19.68 -8.97
C ASN A 270 17.90 18.77 -8.87
N ALA A 271 18.58 18.80 -7.73
CA ALA A 271 19.71 17.93 -7.48
C ALA A 271 19.24 16.49 -7.25
N ILE A 272 20.02 15.51 -7.72
CA ILE A 272 19.81 14.08 -7.46
C ILE A 272 20.96 13.44 -6.68
N TYR A 273 22.05 14.20 -6.47
CA TYR A 273 23.19 13.82 -5.64
C TYR A 273 23.59 14.98 -4.72
N TYR A 274 24.24 14.65 -3.62
CA TYR A 274 24.96 15.60 -2.78
C TYR A 274 26.16 14.92 -2.13
N PHE A 275 27.13 15.71 -1.67
CA PHE A 275 28.26 15.21 -0.89
C PHE A 275 28.86 16.29 -0.01
N ASN A 276 29.53 15.88 1.06
CA ASN A 276 30.37 16.77 1.85
C ASN A 276 31.78 16.79 1.23
N PRO A 277 32.26 17.95 0.71
CA PRO A 277 33.56 18.03 0.05
C PRO A 277 34.74 17.76 0.99
N ASP A 278 34.54 17.89 2.31
CA ASP A 278 35.60 17.68 3.30
C ASP A 278 35.82 16.20 3.60
N THR A 279 34.83 15.33 3.31
CA THR A 279 34.87 13.90 3.62
C THR A 279 34.70 12.98 2.41
N ALA A 280 34.26 13.51 1.26
CA ALA A 280 33.99 12.72 0.07
C ALA A 280 35.27 12.21 -0.62
N THR A 281 35.42 10.89 -0.65
CA THR A 281 36.56 10.19 -1.26
C THR A 281 36.30 9.66 -2.67
N SER A 282 35.04 9.63 -3.12
CA SER A 282 34.65 9.07 -4.42
C SER A 282 35.00 10.02 -5.57
N GLY A 283 35.96 9.68 -6.43
CA GLY A 283 36.28 10.50 -7.61
C GLY A 283 35.08 10.70 -8.56
N TRP A 284 34.14 9.74 -8.59
CA TRP A 284 32.92 9.84 -9.38
C TRP A 284 31.98 10.97 -8.91
N ILE A 285 31.88 11.24 -7.61
CA ILE A 285 30.96 12.29 -7.13
C ILE A 285 31.49 13.69 -7.50
N TRP A 286 32.81 13.84 -7.52
CA TRP A 286 33.48 15.08 -7.91
C TRP A 286 33.35 15.41 -9.41
N SER A 287 33.05 14.40 -10.25
CA SER A 287 32.82 14.62 -11.69
C SER A 287 31.38 15.06 -12.02
N ARG A 288 30.46 15.00 -11.05
CA ARG A 288 29.07 15.42 -11.24
C ARG A 288 28.98 16.94 -11.39
N PRO A 289 28.14 17.47 -12.32
CA PRO A 289 27.90 18.91 -12.42
C PRO A 289 27.38 19.49 -11.10
N GLN A 290 28.18 20.34 -10.48
CA GLN A 290 27.86 20.98 -9.21
C GLN A 290 26.88 22.13 -9.43
N ILE A 291 25.81 22.18 -8.65
CA ILE A 291 24.77 23.22 -8.74
C ILE A 291 25.10 24.34 -7.74
N LYS A 292 25.24 23.99 -6.46
CA LYS A 292 25.49 24.92 -5.35
C LYS A 292 25.92 24.19 -4.08
N LYS A 293 26.43 24.94 -3.11
CA LYS A 293 26.70 24.47 -1.75
C LYS A 293 25.67 25.04 -0.79
N ILE A 294 25.08 24.20 0.07
CA ILE A 294 24.21 24.59 1.18
C ILE A 294 24.74 23.91 2.43
N GLY A 295 25.15 24.71 3.42
CA GLY A 295 25.83 24.18 4.61
C GLY A 295 27.11 23.43 4.21
N GLN A 296 27.26 22.19 4.67
CA GLN A 296 28.40 21.34 4.36
C GLN A 296 28.23 20.58 3.04
N HIS A 297 27.04 20.54 2.44
CA HIS A 297 26.78 19.75 1.24
C HIS A 297 26.88 20.55 -0.05
N ILE A 298 27.60 19.99 -1.04
CA ILE A 298 27.50 20.37 -2.44
C ILE A 298 26.42 19.50 -3.10
N PHE A 299 25.47 20.13 -3.78
CA PHE A 299 24.36 19.47 -4.49
C PHE A 299 24.66 19.42 -6.00
N CYS A 300 24.37 18.28 -6.63
CA CYS A 300 24.76 17.99 -8.00
C CYS A 300 23.67 17.29 -8.82
N LYS A 301 23.81 17.35 -10.15
CA LYS A 301 23.05 16.53 -11.11
C LYS A 301 23.79 15.26 -11.46
#